data_AF-A0A0F7FTD9-F1
#
_entry.id   AF-A0A0F7FTD9-F1
#
_cell.length_a   1.000
_cell.length_b   1.000
_cell.length_c   1.000
_cell.angle_alpha   90.00
_cell.angle_beta   90.00
_cell.angle_gamma   90.00
#
_symmetry.space_group_name_H-M   'P 1'
#
loop_
_entity.id
_entity.type
_entity.pdbx_description
1 polymer ?
#
loop_
_entity_poly.entity_id
_entity_poly.type
_entity_poly.pdbx_seq_one_letter_code
_entity_poly.pdbx_strand_id
1 'polypeptide(L)'
;MTDLTNGPPPPPEPEPEPRPTPPTPLPGAVRALRVLLWIQTGYAALAILLLTSQVRPVDGALTLTLALLALSGLMAGLLAAGPVVLGGPWTRWVLVASALLGLVAALAGLTHEQAVPQHGIIPALVSSALLLLPWAPTAESWYGRGDPDREPQSPPAADPRWVEWQARRAGVCASCEAGPVADRQLHAVKGFLLFHATTRSPAPLCRDCGLAHYRRHTLRTLGQGWWGFVSFPLTVVALVRNLAAYLTYRRLPAPPPHPERDVAPRGAGLVAVGSVLLIAVMVTALAAGIRYAAAEADRQRDQPPSPTAPPGPGTTVPGSGTDLDDNLGRLDDLNGAGEG
;
A
#
# COMPACT_ATOMS: atom_id res chain seq x y z
N MET A 1 78.31 41.31 20.57
CA MET A 1 76.95 41.38 19.99
C MET A 1 76.90 40.36 18.88
N THR A 2 76.56 39.13 19.24
CA THR A 2 76.47 37.98 18.33
C THR A 2 74.99 37.65 18.23
N ASP A 3 74.49 37.69 16.99
CA ASP A 3 73.10 37.56 16.62
C ASP A 3 72.62 36.11 16.78
N LEU A 4 71.71 35.88 17.71
CA LEU A 4 71.22 34.56 18.16
C LEU A 4 69.81 34.24 17.63
N THR A 5 69.36 34.86 16.53
CA THR A 5 67.93 34.82 16.15
C THR A 5 67.53 33.87 15.02
N ASN A 6 68.46 33.10 14.43
CA ASN A 6 68.11 32.18 13.33
C ASN A 6 67.90 30.73 13.81
N GLY A 7 66.74 30.47 14.40
CA GLY A 7 66.23 29.11 14.62
C GLY A 7 65.62 28.53 13.33
N PRO A 8 65.68 27.20 13.13
CA PRO A 8 65.11 26.54 11.96
C PRO A 8 63.57 26.73 11.92
N PRO A 9 62.98 26.84 10.72
CA PRO A 9 61.54 27.03 10.57
C PRO A 9 60.76 25.84 11.16
N PRO A 10 59.60 26.07 11.78
CA PRO A 10 58.77 25.00 12.32
C PRO A 10 58.32 24.04 11.20
N PRO A 11 58.15 22.74 11.51
CA PRO A 11 57.66 21.77 10.54
C PRO A 11 56.26 22.16 10.05
N PRO A 12 55.92 21.87 8.78
CA PRO A 12 54.62 22.19 8.20
C PRO A 12 53.51 21.48 8.98
N GLU A 13 52.43 22.21 9.30
CA GLU A 13 51.24 21.63 9.92
C GLU A 13 50.64 20.53 9.02
N PRO A 14 50.24 19.37 9.59
CA PRO A 14 49.63 18.31 8.81
C PRO A 14 48.33 18.82 8.17
N GLU A 15 48.21 18.68 6.86
CA GLU A 15 46.99 19.04 6.13
C GLU A 15 45.77 18.32 6.74
N PRO A 16 44.67 19.05 6.99
CA PRO A 16 43.49 18.46 7.59
C PRO A 16 42.93 17.38 6.68
N GLU A 17 42.86 16.15 7.21
CA GLU A 17 42.35 14.98 6.51
C GLU A 17 40.94 15.27 5.97
N PRO A 18 40.68 15.02 4.66
CA PRO A 18 39.43 15.39 4.04
C PRO A 18 38.26 14.68 4.73
N ARG A 19 37.39 15.48 5.35
CA ARG A 19 36.23 15.00 6.09
C ARG A 19 35.32 14.21 5.13
N PRO A 20 34.99 12.94 5.43
CA PRO A 20 34.17 12.12 4.54
C PRO A 20 32.83 12.80 4.29
N THR A 21 32.49 13.02 3.02
CA THR A 21 31.22 13.62 2.64
C THR A 21 30.08 12.64 2.94
N PRO A 22 28.96 13.10 3.53
CA PRO A 22 27.83 12.24 3.77
C PRO A 22 27.30 11.68 2.44
N PRO A 23 26.91 10.39 2.38
CA PRO A 23 26.41 9.79 1.16
C PRO A 23 25.17 10.54 0.70
N THR A 24 25.20 11.05 -0.54
CA THR A 24 24.03 11.68 -1.15
C THR A 24 22.98 10.60 -1.42
N PRO A 25 21.70 10.82 -1.05
CA PRO A 25 20.66 9.83 -1.31
C PRO A 25 20.55 9.55 -2.81
N LEU A 26 20.65 8.27 -3.18
CA LEU A 26 20.64 7.83 -4.57
C LEU A 26 19.37 8.35 -5.28
N PRO A 27 19.50 9.08 -6.40
CA PRO A 27 18.36 9.68 -7.10
C PRO A 27 17.32 8.66 -7.59
N GLY A 28 17.69 7.37 -7.68
CA GLY A 28 16.76 6.28 -7.99
C GLY A 28 15.74 6.01 -6.88
N ALA A 29 16.12 6.10 -5.60
CA ALA A 29 15.23 5.80 -4.48
C ALA A 29 14.08 6.80 -4.37
N VAL A 30 14.37 8.10 -4.57
CA VAL A 30 13.36 9.17 -4.57
C VAL A 30 12.38 9.01 -5.74
N ARG A 31 12.86 8.61 -6.92
CA ARG A 31 11.98 8.34 -8.08
C ARG A 31 11.08 7.14 -7.84
N ALA A 32 11.62 6.04 -7.33
CA ALA A 32 10.84 4.83 -7.02
C ALA A 32 9.74 5.12 -6.00
N LEU A 33 10.06 5.86 -4.92
CA LEU A 33 9.07 6.24 -3.92
C LEU A 33 7.94 7.11 -4.49
N ARG A 34 8.27 8.06 -5.38
CA ARG A 34 7.26 8.90 -6.06
C ARG A 34 6.32 8.09 -6.95
N VAL A 35 6.86 7.14 -7.73
CA VAL A 35 6.04 6.26 -8.59
C VAL A 35 5.09 5.41 -7.75
N LEU A 36 5.58 4.84 -6.64
CA LEU A 36 4.74 4.04 -5.75
C LEU A 36 3.64 4.88 -5.08
N LEU A 37 3.95 6.10 -4.63
CA LEU A 37 2.96 7.02 -4.07
C LEU A 37 1.87 7.39 -5.09
N TRP A 38 2.26 7.56 -6.36
CA TRP A 38 1.35 7.86 -7.47
C TRP A 38 0.42 6.68 -7.79
N ILE A 39 0.96 5.45 -7.81
CA ILE A 39 0.16 4.23 -7.96
C ILE A 39 -0.82 4.10 -6.78
N GLN A 40 -0.36 4.33 -5.55
CA GLN A 40 -1.18 4.22 -4.34
C GLN A 40 -2.34 5.22 -4.33
N THR A 41 -2.10 6.46 -4.76
CA THR A 41 -3.15 7.50 -4.87
C THR A 41 -4.17 7.21 -5.97
N GLY A 42 -3.73 6.74 -7.14
CA GLY A 42 -4.64 6.30 -8.21
C GLY A 42 -5.53 5.13 -7.79
N TYR A 43 -4.99 4.15 -7.06
CA TYR A 43 -5.76 3.04 -6.52
C TYR A 43 -6.76 3.47 -5.45
N ALA A 44 -6.37 4.36 -4.52
CA ALA A 44 -7.27 4.88 -3.49
C ALA A 44 -8.50 5.58 -4.10
N ALA A 45 -8.34 6.28 -5.21
CA ALA A 45 -9.45 6.91 -5.91
C ALA A 45 -10.39 5.88 -6.59
N LEU A 46 -9.83 4.88 -7.29
CA LEU A 46 -10.63 3.79 -7.90
C LEU A 46 -11.40 2.99 -6.84
N ALA A 47 -10.74 2.71 -5.73
CA ALA A 47 -11.29 2.09 -4.54
C ALA A 47 -12.53 2.81 -4.01
N ILE A 48 -12.42 4.13 -3.82
CA ILE A 48 -13.53 4.98 -3.38
C ILE A 48 -14.68 4.91 -4.37
N LEU A 49 -14.41 4.98 -5.69
CA LEU A 49 -15.44 4.86 -6.74
C LEU A 49 -16.15 3.51 -6.72
N LEU A 50 -15.41 2.42 -6.49
CA LEU A 50 -16.01 1.08 -6.37
C LEU A 50 -16.84 0.95 -5.10
N LEU A 51 -16.34 1.45 -3.96
CA LEU A 51 -17.09 1.45 -2.70
C LEU A 51 -18.38 2.26 -2.79
N THR A 52 -18.35 3.44 -3.41
CA THR A 52 -19.54 4.27 -3.61
C THR A 52 -20.55 3.62 -4.57
N SER A 53 -20.08 2.88 -5.58
CA SER A 53 -20.98 2.12 -6.49
C SER A 53 -21.76 0.99 -5.80
N GLN A 54 -21.29 0.49 -4.64
CA GLN A 54 -21.94 -0.58 -3.88
C GLN A 54 -22.97 -0.05 -2.88
N VAL A 55 -22.94 1.26 -2.56
CA VAL A 55 -23.96 1.89 -1.74
C VAL A 55 -25.23 1.95 -2.59
N ARG A 56 -26.33 1.42 -2.07
CA ARG A 56 -27.61 1.45 -2.78
C ARG A 56 -27.92 2.89 -3.21
N PRO A 57 -28.53 3.11 -4.39
CA PRO A 57 -28.89 4.43 -4.89
C PRO A 57 -30.06 4.95 -4.06
N VAL A 58 -29.78 5.40 -2.84
CA VAL A 58 -30.76 6.12 -2.04
C VAL A 58 -30.59 7.62 -2.28
N ASP A 59 -29.36 8.09 -2.54
CA ASP A 59 -29.08 9.49 -2.87
C ASP A 59 -28.00 9.60 -3.96
N GLY A 60 -28.42 9.70 -5.23
CA GLY A 60 -27.52 9.85 -6.37
C GLY A 60 -26.59 11.06 -6.27
N ALA A 61 -27.01 12.10 -5.55
CA ALA A 61 -26.23 13.32 -5.32
C ALA A 61 -24.99 13.08 -4.45
N LEU A 62 -25.11 12.32 -3.34
CA LEU A 62 -23.97 12.03 -2.46
C LEU A 62 -22.90 11.19 -3.18
N THR A 63 -23.37 10.22 -3.97
CA THR A 63 -22.51 9.34 -4.78
C THR A 63 -21.71 10.14 -5.82
N LEU A 64 -22.36 11.12 -6.47
CA LEU A 64 -21.73 12.02 -7.43
C LEU A 64 -20.70 12.94 -6.75
N THR A 65 -21.04 13.53 -5.60
CA THR A 65 -20.14 14.43 -4.85
C THR A 65 -18.88 13.71 -4.39
N LEU A 66 -19.02 12.48 -3.86
CA LEU A 66 -17.87 11.67 -3.45
C LEU A 66 -17.00 11.24 -4.65
N ALA A 67 -17.61 10.93 -5.79
CA ALA A 67 -16.87 10.63 -7.02
C ALA A 67 -16.08 11.85 -7.53
N LEU A 68 -16.67 13.04 -7.50
CA LEU A 68 -16.03 14.30 -7.91
C LEU A 68 -14.89 14.71 -6.97
N LEU A 69 -15.04 14.50 -5.65
CA LEU A 69 -13.98 14.71 -4.66
C LEU A 69 -12.81 13.71 -4.83
N ALA A 70 -13.11 12.44 -5.15
CA ALA A 70 -12.07 11.46 -5.45
C ALA A 70 -11.30 11.81 -6.72
N LEU A 71 -12.00 12.26 -7.78
CA LEU A 71 -11.40 12.75 -9.02
C LEU A 71 -10.56 14.01 -8.81
N SER A 72 -11.00 14.95 -7.96
CA SER A 72 -10.23 16.16 -7.66
C SER A 72 -8.94 15.85 -6.88
N GLY A 73 -8.99 14.90 -5.94
CA GLY A 73 -7.80 14.41 -5.22
C GLY A 73 -6.79 13.73 -6.16
N LEU A 74 -7.28 12.95 -7.13
CA LEU A 74 -6.47 12.30 -8.17
C LEU A 74 -5.76 13.35 -9.06
N MET A 75 -6.48 14.40 -9.46
CA MET A 75 -5.92 15.53 -10.20
C MET A 75 -4.91 16.34 -9.40
N ALA A 76 -5.17 16.60 -8.11
CA ALA A 76 -4.23 17.30 -7.25
C ALA A 76 -2.94 16.51 -7.02
N GLY A 77 -3.03 15.19 -6.84
CA GLY A 77 -1.86 14.30 -6.74
C GLY A 77 -1.03 14.26 -8.03
N LEU A 78 -1.70 14.31 -9.19
CA LEU A 78 -1.08 14.45 -10.50
C LEU A 78 -0.31 15.77 -10.68
N LEU A 79 -0.86 16.87 -10.16
CA LEU A 79 -0.21 18.19 -10.17
C LEU A 79 0.98 18.25 -9.19
N ALA A 80 0.86 17.62 -8.03
CA ALA A 80 1.91 17.58 -7.00
C ALA A 80 3.12 16.70 -7.39
N ALA A 81 2.95 15.74 -8.30
CA ALA A 81 4.05 14.92 -8.85
C ALA A 81 5.09 15.74 -9.65
N GLY A 82 4.77 17.00 -9.94
CA GLY A 82 5.69 17.99 -10.50
C GLY A 82 5.80 17.92 -12.03
N PRO A 83 6.24 19.02 -12.66
CA PRO A 83 6.24 19.21 -14.12
C PRO A 83 7.21 18.30 -14.89
N VAL A 84 7.95 17.42 -14.23
CA VAL A 84 9.01 16.59 -14.85
C VAL A 84 8.42 15.46 -15.71
N VAL A 85 7.15 15.09 -15.53
CA VAL A 85 6.49 14.01 -16.31
C VAL A 85 5.48 14.54 -17.34
N LEU A 86 4.99 15.78 -17.19
CA LEU A 86 4.00 16.39 -18.08
C LEU A 86 4.48 17.75 -18.57
N GLY A 87 5.60 17.77 -19.29
CA GLY A 87 6.02 18.97 -20.02
C GLY A 87 5.08 19.22 -21.21
N GLY A 88 4.36 20.35 -21.21
CA GLY A 88 3.56 20.79 -22.36
C GLY A 88 2.24 21.51 -22.02
N PRO A 89 1.43 21.87 -23.04
CA PRO A 89 0.18 22.64 -22.91
C PRO A 89 -0.90 21.97 -22.03
N TRP A 90 -0.69 20.71 -21.63
CA TRP A 90 -1.61 19.91 -20.83
C TRP A 90 -1.75 20.39 -19.37
N THR A 91 -0.71 21.00 -18.77
CA THR A 91 -0.79 21.49 -17.37
C THR A 91 -1.87 22.57 -17.21
N ARG A 92 -2.05 23.42 -18.23
CA ARG A 92 -3.10 24.46 -18.25
C ARG A 92 -4.49 23.84 -18.33
N TRP A 93 -4.67 22.80 -19.15
CA TRP A 93 -5.94 22.09 -19.28
C TRP A 93 -6.31 21.32 -18.00
N VAL A 94 -5.34 20.73 -17.29
CA VAL A 94 -5.58 20.05 -16.00
C VAL A 94 -6.02 21.04 -14.92
N LEU A 95 -5.42 22.23 -14.86
CA LEU A 95 -5.84 23.29 -13.93
C LEU A 95 -7.24 23.82 -14.25
N VAL A 96 -7.57 24.03 -15.53
CA VAL A 96 -8.92 24.44 -15.97
C VAL A 96 -9.95 23.36 -15.64
N ALA A 97 -9.66 22.09 -15.91
CA ALA A 97 -10.55 20.98 -15.57
C ALA A 97 -10.81 20.88 -14.07
N SER A 98 -9.77 21.08 -13.23
CA SER A 98 -9.89 21.06 -11.78
C SER A 98 -10.73 22.23 -11.25
N ALA A 99 -10.53 23.44 -11.81
CA ALA A 99 -11.33 24.61 -11.47
C ALA A 99 -12.81 24.46 -11.87
N LEU A 100 -13.07 23.89 -13.06
CA LEU A 100 -14.43 23.62 -13.52
C LEU A 100 -15.12 22.55 -12.67
N LEU A 101 -14.42 21.49 -12.25
CA LEU A 101 -14.97 20.49 -11.32
C LEU A 101 -15.34 21.12 -9.96
N GLY A 102 -14.48 21.99 -9.42
CA GLY A 102 -14.75 22.72 -8.18
C GLY A 102 -15.96 23.65 -8.30
N LEU A 103 -16.10 24.35 -9.44
CA LEU A 103 -17.26 25.19 -9.73
C LEU A 103 -18.56 24.39 -9.82
N VAL A 104 -18.54 23.23 -10.49
CA VAL A 104 -19.71 22.34 -10.59
C VAL A 104 -20.13 21.83 -9.21
N ALA A 105 -19.18 21.45 -8.35
CA ALA A 105 -19.48 21.03 -6.98
C ALA A 105 -20.06 22.18 -6.13
N ALA A 106 -19.53 23.40 -6.27
CA ALA A 106 -20.05 24.58 -5.58
C ALA A 106 -21.47 24.93 -6.06
N LEU A 107 -21.73 24.89 -7.37
CA LEU A 107 -23.06 25.14 -7.94
C LEU A 107 -24.07 24.07 -7.54
N ALA A 108 -23.67 22.80 -7.45
CA ALA A 108 -24.50 21.72 -6.95
C ALA A 108 -24.83 21.86 -5.44
N GLY A 109 -23.96 22.52 -4.67
CA GLY A 109 -24.24 22.88 -3.28
C GLY A 109 -25.25 24.04 -3.16
N LEU A 110 -25.19 25.01 -4.07
CA LEU A 110 -26.07 26.18 -4.07
C LEU A 110 -27.53 25.86 -4.46
N THR A 111 -27.77 24.78 -5.22
CA THR A 111 -29.14 24.37 -5.58
C THR A 111 -29.90 23.69 -4.44
N HIS A 112 -29.24 23.38 -3.32
CA HIS A 112 -29.85 22.65 -2.19
C HIS A 112 -30.44 23.57 -1.11
N GLU A 113 -30.26 24.90 -1.17
CA GLU A 113 -30.79 25.82 -0.14
C GLU A 113 -32.31 26.08 -0.21
N GLN A 114 -33.03 25.61 -1.24
CA GLN A 114 -34.41 26.03 -1.46
C GLN A 114 -35.48 25.08 -0.89
N ALA A 115 -35.15 23.98 -0.20
CA ALA A 115 -36.18 23.02 0.22
C ALA A 115 -35.89 22.21 1.51
N VAL A 116 -35.48 22.84 2.62
CA VAL A 116 -35.60 22.20 3.95
C VAL A 116 -35.92 23.23 5.04
N PRO A 117 -37.00 23.06 5.84
CA PRO A 117 -37.32 23.94 6.96
C PRO A 117 -36.29 23.89 8.11
N GLN A 118 -36.11 25.03 8.78
CA GLN A 118 -35.06 25.42 9.73
C GLN A 118 -34.92 24.61 11.04
N HIS A 119 -34.80 23.29 11.01
CA HIS A 119 -34.42 22.53 12.20
C HIS A 119 -33.22 21.62 11.93
N GLY A 120 -32.02 22.17 12.13
CA GLY A 120 -30.83 21.38 12.44
C GLY A 120 -29.64 21.55 11.49
N ILE A 121 -28.99 22.73 11.49
CA ILE A 121 -27.65 22.89 10.88
C ILE A 121 -26.55 22.36 11.82
N ILE A 122 -26.81 22.31 13.13
CA ILE A 122 -25.83 21.88 14.15
C ILE A 122 -25.50 20.36 14.08
N PRO A 123 -26.42 19.42 13.80
CA PRO A 123 -26.08 17.99 13.68
C PRO A 123 -25.25 17.63 12.42
N ALA A 124 -25.40 18.38 11.33
CA ALA A 124 -24.73 18.11 10.05
C ALA A 124 -23.25 18.50 10.05
N LEU A 125 -22.90 19.60 10.74
CA LEU A 125 -21.50 19.99 10.95
C LEU A 125 -20.79 19.04 11.93
N VAL A 126 -21.49 18.56 12.96
CA VAL A 126 -20.95 17.54 13.88
C VAL A 126 -20.72 16.20 13.17
N SER A 127 -21.61 15.81 12.24
CA SER A 127 -21.45 14.57 11.46
C SER A 127 -20.32 14.65 10.41
N SER A 128 -20.09 15.83 9.82
CA SER A 128 -19.02 16.04 8.84
C SER A 128 -17.64 16.14 9.50
N ALA A 129 -17.56 16.75 10.68
CA ALA A 129 -16.33 16.79 11.48
C ALA A 129 -15.95 15.39 12.02
N LEU A 130 -16.93 14.53 12.32
CA LEU A 130 -16.70 13.15 12.76
C LEU A 130 -16.16 12.23 11.65
N LEU A 131 -16.45 12.50 10.38
CA LEU A 131 -15.93 11.71 9.25
C LEU A 131 -14.47 12.02 8.89
N LEU A 132 -13.93 13.15 9.35
CA LEU A 132 -12.52 13.54 9.17
C LEU A 132 -11.62 13.11 10.34
N LEU A 133 -12.20 12.58 11.42
CA LEU A 133 -11.45 11.96 12.52
C LEU A 133 -11.14 10.51 12.13
N PRO A 134 -9.85 10.09 12.02
CA PRO A 134 -9.45 8.75 11.57
C PRO A 134 -9.84 7.59 12.52
N TRP A 135 -10.73 7.84 13.49
CA TRP A 135 -11.12 6.92 14.54
C TRP A 135 -12.64 6.84 14.79
N ALA A 136 -13.50 7.39 13.93
CA ALA A 136 -14.95 7.25 14.10
C ALA A 136 -15.34 5.74 14.17
N PRO A 137 -15.82 5.25 15.32
CA PRO A 137 -16.03 3.82 15.54
C PRO A 137 -17.24 3.36 14.73
N THR A 138 -16.98 2.69 13.61
CA THR A 138 -18.04 2.09 12.79
C THR A 138 -18.42 0.73 13.35
N ALA A 139 -19.62 0.64 13.92
CA ALA A 139 -20.40 -0.60 14.12
C ALA A 139 -19.66 -1.78 14.78
N GLU A 140 -18.94 -1.52 15.88
CA GLU A 140 -18.27 -2.56 16.68
C GLU A 140 -19.17 -3.22 17.72
N SER A 141 -20.48 -2.91 17.75
CA SER A 141 -21.43 -3.49 18.71
C SER A 141 -21.74 -4.99 18.54
N TRP A 142 -21.16 -5.65 17.54
CA TRP A 142 -21.29 -7.10 17.34
C TRP A 142 -20.00 -7.89 17.61
N TYR A 143 -18.90 -7.22 17.95
CA TYR A 143 -17.73 -7.88 18.52
C TYR A 143 -17.71 -7.53 20.00
N GLY A 144 -17.82 -8.57 20.85
CA GLY A 144 -17.81 -8.40 22.29
C GLY A 144 -16.69 -7.46 22.71
N ARG A 145 -17.07 -6.42 23.46
CA ARG A 145 -16.17 -5.55 24.21
C ARG A 145 -15.11 -6.43 24.88
N GLY A 146 -13.93 -6.48 24.28
CA GLY A 146 -12.77 -7.10 24.89
C GLY A 146 -12.47 -6.28 26.13
N ASP A 147 -12.63 -6.90 27.27
CA ASP A 147 -12.26 -6.33 28.56
C ASP A 147 -10.79 -5.86 28.48
N PRO A 148 -10.49 -4.55 28.63
CA PRO A 148 -9.12 -4.05 28.53
C PRO A 148 -8.19 -4.63 29.61
N ASP A 149 -8.75 -5.23 30.66
CA ASP A 149 -8.00 -5.91 31.71
C ASP A 149 -7.67 -7.39 31.38
N ARG A 150 -8.03 -7.87 30.19
CA ARG A 150 -7.71 -9.23 29.77
C ARG A 150 -6.26 -9.32 29.32
N GLU A 151 -5.39 -9.58 30.29
CA GLU A 151 -3.98 -9.91 30.11
C GLU A 151 -3.80 -10.89 28.93
N PRO A 152 -2.83 -10.66 28.01
CA PRO A 152 -2.61 -11.51 26.86
C PRO A 152 -2.33 -12.94 27.31
N GLN A 153 -3.38 -13.77 27.31
CA GLN A 153 -3.29 -15.15 27.72
C GLN A 153 -2.31 -15.84 26.79
N SER A 154 -1.18 -16.27 27.37
CA SER A 154 -0.34 -17.30 26.77
C SER A 154 -1.27 -18.43 26.32
N PRO A 155 -1.15 -18.93 25.07
CA PRO A 155 -2.09 -19.92 24.55
C PRO A 155 -2.16 -21.06 25.55
N PRO A 156 -3.34 -21.36 26.12
CA PRO A 156 -3.45 -22.38 27.15
C PRO A 156 -2.88 -23.68 26.57
N ALA A 157 -2.01 -24.33 27.34
CA ALA A 157 -1.51 -25.67 27.01
C ALA A 157 -2.72 -26.51 26.58
N ALA A 158 -2.67 -27.04 25.35
CA ALA A 158 -3.83 -27.54 24.62
C ALA A 158 -4.69 -28.47 25.49
N ASP A 159 -5.76 -27.91 26.07
CA ASP A 159 -6.68 -28.69 26.90
C ASP A 159 -7.37 -29.70 25.98
N PRO A 160 -7.32 -31.01 26.29
CA PRO A 160 -7.92 -32.07 25.46
C PRO A 160 -9.41 -31.84 25.19
N ARG A 161 -10.11 -31.04 26.01
CA ARG A 161 -11.49 -30.62 25.75
C ARG A 161 -11.64 -29.76 24.49
N TRP A 162 -10.62 -29.01 24.09
CA TRP A 162 -10.62 -28.27 22.81
C TRP A 162 -10.55 -29.19 21.60
N VAL A 163 -9.80 -30.29 21.69
CA VAL A 163 -9.71 -31.30 20.63
C VAL A 163 -11.04 -32.06 20.51
N GLU A 164 -11.65 -32.42 21.63
CA GLU A 164 -12.95 -33.09 21.67
C GLU A 164 -14.09 -32.17 21.18
N TRP A 165 -14.04 -30.88 21.50
CA TRP A 165 -14.99 -29.88 21.00
C TRP A 165 -14.82 -29.62 19.50
N GLN A 166 -13.58 -29.61 18.98
CA GLN A 166 -13.31 -29.58 17.54
C GLN A 166 -13.82 -30.85 16.84
N ALA A 167 -13.64 -32.02 17.45
CA ALA A 167 -14.14 -33.29 16.93
C ALA A 167 -15.68 -33.35 16.90
N ARG A 168 -16.37 -32.87 17.95
CA ARG A 168 -17.85 -32.76 17.97
C ARG A 168 -18.38 -31.75 16.95
N ARG A 169 -17.62 -30.70 16.64
CA ARG A 169 -17.97 -29.69 15.63
C ARG A 169 -17.68 -30.13 14.20
N ALA A 170 -16.91 -31.19 13.98
CA ALA A 170 -16.54 -31.66 12.64
C ALA A 170 -17.75 -31.98 11.74
N GLY A 171 -18.96 -32.15 12.30
CA GLY A 171 -20.21 -32.33 11.54
C GLY A 171 -21.21 -31.17 11.58
N VAL A 172 -21.02 -30.15 12.41
CA VAL A 172 -22.02 -29.08 12.65
C VAL A 172 -21.43 -27.68 12.49
N CYS A 173 -22.18 -26.78 11.87
CA CYS A 173 -21.69 -25.43 11.57
C CYS A 173 -21.44 -24.65 12.86
N ALA A 174 -20.27 -24.01 12.99
CA ALA A 174 -19.94 -23.19 14.16
C ALA A 174 -20.85 -21.97 14.34
N SER A 175 -21.59 -21.56 13.30
CA SER A 175 -22.49 -20.40 13.35
C SER A 175 -23.97 -20.76 13.47
N CYS A 176 -24.41 -21.80 12.77
CA CYS A 176 -25.84 -22.16 12.72
C CYS A 176 -26.14 -23.58 13.18
N GLU A 177 -25.12 -24.38 13.52
CA GLU A 177 -25.19 -25.77 13.96
C GLU A 177 -25.77 -26.77 12.93
N ALA A 178 -26.10 -26.33 11.71
CA ALA A 178 -26.50 -27.20 10.61
C ALA A 178 -25.31 -27.88 9.92
N GLY A 179 -25.55 -29.05 9.33
CA GLY A 179 -24.64 -29.74 8.40
C GLY A 179 -25.21 -29.75 6.96
N PRO A 180 -24.42 -30.10 5.93
CA PRO A 180 -23.00 -30.49 5.97
C PRO A 180 -22.05 -29.28 6.05
N VAL A 181 -20.84 -29.51 6.58
CA VAL A 181 -19.84 -28.47 6.84
C VAL A 181 -18.51 -28.72 6.14
N ALA A 182 -17.72 -27.66 5.96
CA ALA A 182 -16.32 -27.73 5.57
C ALA A 182 -15.44 -26.93 6.54
N ASP A 183 -14.25 -27.48 6.83
CA ASP A 183 -13.26 -26.83 7.70
C ASP A 183 -12.32 -25.94 6.89
N ARG A 184 -12.80 -24.76 6.48
CA ARG A 184 -12.00 -23.76 5.75
C ARG A 184 -12.08 -22.40 6.43
N GLN A 185 -10.94 -21.90 6.89
CA GLN A 185 -10.88 -20.56 7.48
C GLN A 185 -10.90 -19.49 6.38
N LEU A 186 -11.67 -18.42 6.61
CA LEU A 186 -11.65 -17.20 5.81
C LEU A 186 -10.81 -16.16 6.54
N HIS A 187 -10.03 -15.40 5.79
CA HIS A 187 -9.11 -14.40 6.32
C HIS A 187 -9.61 -13.00 5.96
N ALA A 188 -9.67 -12.09 6.92
CA ALA A 188 -9.80 -10.66 6.67
C ALA A 188 -8.46 -9.99 7.01
N VAL A 189 -7.90 -9.27 6.05
CA VAL A 189 -6.70 -8.44 6.28
C VAL A 189 -7.13 -6.99 6.37
N LYS A 190 -6.76 -6.33 7.46
CA LYS A 190 -6.86 -4.88 7.63
C LYS A 190 -5.47 -4.30 7.52
N GLY A 191 -5.23 -3.51 6.49
CA GLY A 191 -3.96 -2.86 6.25
C GLY A 191 -3.87 -1.52 6.94
N PHE A 192 -2.78 -1.32 7.66
CA PHE A 192 -2.26 -0.01 8.04
C PHE A 192 -1.00 0.25 7.22
N LEU A 193 -0.49 1.49 7.22
CA LEU A 193 0.62 1.88 6.34
C LEU A 193 1.86 0.97 6.49
N LEU A 194 2.19 0.61 7.74
CA LEU A 194 3.35 -0.22 8.09
C LEU A 194 2.98 -1.54 8.78
N PHE A 195 1.76 -1.66 9.31
CA PHE A 195 1.30 -2.83 10.07
C PHE A 195 0.07 -3.44 9.41
N HIS A 196 -0.27 -4.66 9.81
CA HIS A 196 -1.51 -5.28 9.37
C HIS A 196 -2.14 -6.03 10.54
N ALA A 197 -3.46 -6.13 10.52
CA ALA A 197 -4.20 -7.02 11.41
C ALA A 197 -4.91 -8.07 10.58
N THR A 198 -4.74 -9.35 10.95
CA THR A 198 -5.42 -10.46 10.29
C THR A 198 -6.47 -11.05 11.23
N THR A 199 -7.72 -11.10 10.78
CA THR A 199 -8.80 -11.78 11.51
C THR A 199 -9.21 -13.03 10.75
N ARG A 200 -9.45 -14.13 11.47
CA ARG A 200 -9.92 -15.40 10.87
C ARG A 200 -11.39 -15.64 11.21
N SER A 201 -12.13 -16.27 10.31
CA SER A 201 -13.49 -16.71 10.60
C SER A 201 -13.47 -17.94 11.50
N PRO A 202 -14.54 -18.18 12.28
CA PRO A 202 -14.76 -19.49 12.90
C PRO A 202 -14.88 -20.56 11.81
N ALA A 203 -14.44 -21.78 12.12
CA ALA A 203 -14.58 -22.97 11.30
C ALA A 203 -14.87 -24.17 12.23
N PRO A 204 -15.60 -25.21 11.78
CA PRO A 204 -16.12 -25.43 10.42
C PRO A 204 -17.46 -24.69 10.14
N LEU A 205 -17.77 -24.41 8.88
CA LEU A 205 -18.99 -23.70 8.45
C LEU A 205 -19.80 -24.50 7.42
N CYS A 206 -21.13 -24.35 7.43
CA CYS A 206 -21.99 -24.84 6.34
C CYS A 206 -21.89 -23.94 5.11
N ARG A 207 -22.49 -24.36 3.98
CA ARG A 207 -22.49 -23.59 2.73
C ARG A 207 -22.92 -22.14 2.91
N ASP A 208 -24.10 -21.91 3.49
CA ASP A 208 -24.72 -20.58 3.46
C ASP A 208 -24.01 -19.62 4.43
N CYS A 209 -23.64 -20.09 5.62
CA CYS A 209 -22.80 -19.35 6.56
C CYS A 209 -21.40 -19.07 5.98
N GLY A 210 -20.76 -20.06 5.35
CA GLY A 210 -19.46 -19.91 4.70
C GLY A 210 -19.48 -18.86 3.60
N LEU A 211 -20.51 -18.85 2.75
CA LEU A 211 -20.70 -17.84 1.72
C LEU A 211 -20.97 -16.43 2.28
N ALA A 212 -21.73 -16.33 3.37
CA ALA A 212 -21.97 -15.06 4.05
C ALA A 212 -20.68 -14.48 4.68
N HIS A 213 -19.91 -15.33 5.37
CA HIS A 213 -18.61 -14.95 5.91
C HIS A 213 -17.62 -14.58 4.81
N TYR A 214 -17.61 -15.30 3.68
CA TYR A 214 -16.76 -14.98 2.54
C TYR A 214 -17.00 -13.55 2.06
N ARG A 215 -18.27 -13.17 1.83
CA ARG A 215 -18.61 -11.80 1.42
C ARG A 215 -18.10 -10.77 2.42
N ARG A 216 -18.36 -10.98 3.70
CA ARG A 216 -17.95 -10.05 4.77
C ARG A 216 -16.43 -9.91 4.88
N HIS A 217 -15.70 -11.03 4.89
CA HIS A 217 -14.24 -11.03 5.00
C HIS A 217 -13.57 -10.47 3.75
N THR A 218 -14.08 -10.81 2.57
CA THR A 218 -13.55 -10.33 1.29
C THR A 218 -13.84 -8.83 1.11
N LEU A 219 -15.05 -8.34 1.38
CA LEU A 219 -15.35 -6.91 1.32
C LEU A 219 -14.48 -6.09 2.30
N ARG A 220 -14.25 -6.60 3.51
CA ARG A 220 -13.32 -5.97 4.47
C ARG A 220 -11.89 -5.97 3.95
N THR A 221 -11.42 -7.08 3.38
CA THR A 221 -10.07 -7.22 2.82
C THR A 221 -9.87 -6.29 1.62
N LEU A 222 -10.87 -6.17 0.74
CA LEU A 222 -10.83 -5.26 -0.39
C LEU A 222 -10.82 -3.81 0.07
N GLY A 223 -11.72 -3.42 0.97
CA GLY A 223 -11.82 -2.02 1.43
C GLY A 223 -10.69 -1.56 2.35
N GLN A 224 -10.11 -2.46 3.15
CA GLN A 224 -9.12 -2.11 4.18
C GLN A 224 -7.72 -2.67 3.92
N GLY A 225 -7.53 -3.64 3.03
CA GLY A 225 -6.24 -4.31 2.84
C GLY A 225 -5.21 -3.50 2.04
N TRP A 226 -5.66 -2.57 1.18
CA TRP A 226 -4.78 -1.87 0.24
C TRP A 226 -4.04 -0.65 0.80
N TRP A 227 -4.35 -0.20 2.02
CA TRP A 227 -3.83 1.08 2.52
C TRP A 227 -2.35 1.01 2.91
N GLY A 228 -1.77 -0.20 3.01
CA GLY A 228 -0.39 -0.41 3.43
C GLY A 228 0.51 -1.03 2.36
N PHE A 229 1.77 -0.60 2.33
CA PHE A 229 2.81 -1.18 1.48
C PHE A 229 3.02 -2.67 1.78
N VAL A 230 3.14 -3.01 3.07
CA VAL A 230 3.32 -4.40 3.53
C VAL A 230 2.01 -5.19 3.41
N SER A 231 0.88 -4.51 3.57
CA SER A 231 -0.46 -5.11 3.55
C SER A 231 -0.91 -5.52 2.15
N PHE A 232 -0.36 -4.89 1.11
CA PHE A 232 -0.69 -5.17 -0.29
C PHE A 232 -0.47 -6.65 -0.70
N PRO A 233 0.74 -7.24 -0.55
CA PRO A 233 0.95 -8.65 -0.90
C PRO A 233 0.10 -9.59 -0.02
N LEU A 234 -0.05 -9.27 1.26
CA LEU A 234 -0.86 -10.07 2.19
C LEU A 234 -2.34 -10.07 1.81
N THR A 235 -2.84 -8.95 1.29
CA THR A 235 -4.21 -8.82 0.77
C THR A 235 -4.44 -9.74 -0.41
N VAL A 236 -3.51 -9.80 -1.37
CA VAL A 236 -3.61 -10.73 -2.51
C VAL A 236 -3.65 -12.18 -2.03
N VAL A 237 -2.75 -12.57 -1.12
CA VAL A 237 -2.72 -13.93 -0.54
C VAL A 237 -4.03 -14.26 0.17
N ALA A 238 -4.57 -13.32 0.96
CA ALA A 238 -5.84 -13.51 1.66
C ALA A 238 -7.02 -13.67 0.69
N LEU A 239 -7.08 -12.88 -0.39
CA LEU A 239 -8.12 -12.99 -1.42
C LEU A 239 -8.07 -14.35 -2.12
N VAL A 240 -6.88 -14.85 -2.47
CA VAL A 240 -6.71 -16.18 -3.07
C VAL A 240 -7.17 -17.28 -2.12
N ARG A 241 -6.77 -17.23 -0.84
CA ARG A 241 -7.23 -18.19 0.19
C ARG A 241 -8.74 -18.15 0.37
N ASN A 242 -9.32 -16.95 0.41
CA ASN A 242 -10.77 -16.77 0.51
C ASN A 242 -11.50 -17.32 -0.71
N LEU A 243 -10.95 -17.16 -1.91
CA LEU A 243 -11.52 -17.71 -3.14
C LEU A 243 -11.50 -19.25 -3.12
N ALA A 244 -10.40 -19.87 -2.69
CA ALA A 244 -10.33 -21.32 -2.53
C ALA A 244 -11.34 -21.85 -1.50
N ALA A 245 -11.50 -21.15 -0.37
CA ALA A 245 -12.54 -21.46 0.61
C ALA A 245 -13.95 -21.29 0.03
N TYR A 246 -14.20 -20.22 -0.74
CA TYR A 246 -15.47 -19.99 -1.44
C TYR A 246 -15.82 -21.14 -2.39
N LEU A 247 -14.86 -21.61 -3.19
CA LEU A 247 -15.07 -22.75 -4.10
C LEU A 247 -15.40 -24.04 -3.33
N THR A 248 -14.77 -24.24 -2.16
CA THR A 248 -15.07 -25.37 -1.28
C THR A 248 -16.48 -25.26 -0.73
N TYR A 249 -16.87 -24.11 -0.18
CA TYR A 249 -18.20 -23.88 0.37
C TYR A 249 -19.29 -23.99 -0.69
N ARG A 250 -19.05 -23.46 -1.90
CA ARG A 250 -20.01 -23.51 -3.00
C ARG A 250 -20.31 -24.94 -3.47
N ARG A 251 -19.39 -25.89 -3.28
CA ARG A 251 -19.56 -27.30 -3.64
C ARG A 251 -20.38 -28.10 -2.62
N LEU A 252 -20.60 -27.57 -1.41
CA LEU A 252 -21.40 -28.25 -0.40
C LEU A 252 -22.89 -28.28 -0.81
N PRO A 253 -23.63 -29.33 -0.41
CA PRO A 253 -25.09 -29.35 -0.48
C PRO A 253 -25.74 -28.21 0.30
N ALA A 254 -27.01 -27.93 0.00
CA ALA A 254 -27.79 -26.98 0.78
C ALA A 254 -27.99 -27.52 2.20
N PRO A 255 -27.75 -26.72 3.26
CA PRO A 255 -28.19 -27.12 4.58
C PRO A 255 -29.73 -27.17 4.60
N PRO A 256 -30.34 -28.06 5.40
CA PRO A 256 -31.78 -28.04 5.62
C PRO A 256 -32.21 -26.68 6.19
N PRO A 257 -33.41 -26.18 5.83
CA PRO A 257 -33.90 -24.91 6.33
C PRO A 257 -34.00 -24.95 7.86
N HIS A 258 -33.34 -23.99 8.53
CA HIS A 258 -33.39 -23.88 9.98
C HIS A 258 -34.46 -22.82 10.35
N PRO A 259 -35.51 -23.18 11.11
CA PRO A 259 -36.71 -22.35 11.29
C PRO A 259 -36.45 -21.00 11.97
N GLU A 260 -35.33 -20.87 12.70
CA GLU A 260 -35.01 -19.65 13.48
C GLU A 260 -33.93 -18.76 12.87
N ARG A 261 -33.33 -19.14 11.73
CA ARG A 261 -32.18 -18.40 11.16
C ARG A 261 -32.32 -18.20 9.65
N ASP A 262 -33.11 -17.21 9.27
CA ASP A 262 -33.16 -16.69 7.89
C ASP A 262 -31.87 -15.93 7.55
N VAL A 263 -30.80 -16.67 7.24
CA VAL A 263 -29.59 -16.09 6.64
C VAL A 263 -29.92 -15.79 5.17
N ALA A 264 -30.48 -14.61 4.91
CA ALA A 264 -30.92 -14.22 3.57
C ALA A 264 -29.79 -14.43 2.52
N PRO A 265 -30.01 -15.25 1.47
CA PRO A 265 -29.01 -15.53 0.46
C PRO A 265 -28.85 -14.35 -0.49
N ARG A 266 -28.11 -13.30 -0.09
CA ARG A 266 -27.97 -12.08 -0.91
C ARG A 266 -26.65 -11.97 -1.68
N GLY A 267 -26.60 -12.47 -2.92
CA GLY A 267 -25.69 -11.99 -3.98
C GLY A 267 -24.19 -12.26 -3.85
N ALA A 268 -23.75 -13.52 -3.78
CA ALA A 268 -22.30 -13.85 -3.71
C ALA A 268 -21.54 -13.59 -5.02
N GLY A 269 -22.23 -13.59 -6.17
CA GLY A 269 -21.60 -13.50 -7.48
C GLY A 269 -20.78 -12.23 -7.66
N LEU A 270 -21.36 -11.07 -7.30
CA LEU A 270 -20.72 -9.76 -7.49
C LEU A 270 -19.40 -9.62 -6.72
N VAL A 271 -19.36 -10.07 -5.47
CA VAL A 271 -18.13 -10.01 -4.65
C VAL A 271 -17.04 -10.92 -5.20
N ALA A 272 -17.42 -12.12 -5.68
CA ALA A 272 -16.46 -13.04 -6.29
C ALA A 272 -15.88 -12.47 -7.60
N VAL A 273 -16.74 -11.94 -8.49
CA VAL A 273 -16.31 -11.31 -9.74
C VAL A 273 -15.38 -10.11 -9.46
N GLY A 274 -15.76 -9.23 -8.52
CA GLY A 274 -14.94 -8.09 -8.13
C GLY A 274 -13.57 -8.50 -7.59
N SER A 275 -13.51 -9.57 -6.80
CA SER A 275 -12.24 -10.09 -6.26
C SER A 275 -11.33 -10.64 -7.35
N VAL A 276 -11.89 -11.41 -8.30
CA VAL A 276 -11.13 -11.96 -9.42
C VAL A 276 -10.61 -10.85 -10.32
N LEU A 277 -11.45 -9.87 -10.64
CA LEU A 277 -11.06 -8.73 -11.47
C LEU A 277 -9.95 -7.91 -10.79
N LEU A 278 -10.07 -7.66 -9.47
CA LEU A 278 -9.01 -6.98 -8.75
C LEU A 278 -7.69 -7.78 -8.76
N ILE A 279 -7.73 -9.08 -8.49
CA ILE A 279 -6.53 -9.93 -8.56
C ILE A 279 -5.91 -9.85 -9.96
N ALA A 280 -6.72 -9.93 -11.02
CA ALA A 280 -6.23 -9.85 -12.39
C ALA A 280 -5.57 -8.50 -12.70
N VAL A 281 -6.18 -7.39 -12.30
CA VAL A 281 -5.63 -6.04 -12.46
C VAL A 281 -4.30 -5.91 -11.70
N MET A 282 -4.22 -6.45 -10.50
CA MET A 282 -3.04 -6.39 -9.65
C MET A 282 -1.87 -7.19 -10.24
N VAL A 283 -2.13 -8.41 -10.71
CA VAL A 283 -1.13 -9.24 -11.40
C VAL A 283 -0.64 -8.55 -12.67
N THR A 284 -1.55 -7.93 -13.43
CA THR A 284 -1.21 -7.19 -14.65
C THR A 284 -0.35 -5.97 -14.34
N ALA A 285 -0.70 -5.18 -13.32
CA ALA A 285 0.07 -4.02 -12.90
C ALA A 285 1.48 -4.40 -12.40
N LEU A 286 1.59 -5.49 -11.62
CA LEU A 286 2.88 -6.02 -11.18
C LEU A 286 3.74 -6.45 -12.36
N ALA A 287 3.18 -7.21 -13.31
CA ALA A 287 3.90 -7.64 -14.51
C ALA A 287 4.37 -6.44 -15.36
N ALA A 288 3.53 -5.42 -15.52
CA ALA A 288 3.89 -4.18 -16.21
C ALA A 288 5.03 -3.43 -15.49
N GLY A 289 4.99 -3.35 -14.16
CA GLY A 289 6.05 -2.75 -13.35
C GLY A 289 7.40 -3.47 -13.51
N ILE A 290 7.40 -4.80 -13.52
CA ILE A 290 8.61 -5.61 -13.74
C ILE A 290 9.19 -5.34 -15.14
N ARG A 291 8.34 -5.32 -16.18
CA ARG A 291 8.77 -5.01 -17.55
C ARG A 291 9.32 -3.60 -17.67
N TYR A 292 8.70 -2.62 -17.02
CA TYR A 292 9.17 -1.25 -17.00
C TYR A 292 10.55 -1.14 -16.32
N ALA A 293 10.73 -1.81 -15.19
CA ALA A 293 12.02 -1.83 -14.49
C ALA A 293 13.13 -2.48 -15.32
N ALA A 294 12.83 -3.58 -16.02
CA ALA A 294 13.77 -4.21 -16.94
C ALA A 294 14.14 -3.26 -18.10
N ALA A 295 13.16 -2.62 -18.72
CA ALA A 295 13.40 -1.68 -19.81
C ALA A 295 14.20 -0.44 -19.37
N GLU A 296 14.04 0.02 -18.13
CA GLU A 296 14.83 1.12 -17.58
C GLU A 296 16.28 0.70 -17.30
N ALA A 297 16.49 -0.54 -16.83
CA ALA A 297 17.84 -1.08 -16.64
C ALA A 297 18.61 -1.17 -17.96
N ASP A 298 17.92 -1.51 -19.05
CA ASP A 298 18.52 -1.51 -20.40
C ASP A 298 18.88 -0.09 -20.85
N ARG A 299 18.01 0.91 -20.64
CA ARG A 299 18.33 2.31 -20.96
C ARG A 299 19.55 2.84 -20.23
N GLN A 300 19.77 2.41 -18.98
CA GLN A 300 20.97 2.80 -18.22
C GLN A 300 22.24 2.15 -18.78
N ARG A 301 22.16 0.94 -19.34
CA ARG A 301 23.31 0.29 -19.99
C ARG A 301 23.69 0.98 -21.30
N ASP A 302 22.69 1.46 -22.03
CA ASP A 302 22.90 2.08 -23.34
C ASP A 302 23.29 3.57 -23.25
N GLN A 303 23.21 4.18 -22.07
CA GLN A 303 23.60 5.58 -21.91
C GLN A 303 25.11 5.69 -22.10
N PRO A 304 25.60 6.37 -23.16
CA PRO A 304 27.03 6.52 -23.38
C PRO A 304 27.64 7.21 -22.16
N PRO A 305 28.90 6.87 -21.81
CA PRO A 305 29.58 7.53 -20.72
C PRO A 305 29.47 9.04 -20.93
N SER A 306 29.03 9.76 -19.90
CA SER A 306 28.95 11.22 -19.95
C SER A 306 30.27 11.73 -20.52
N PRO A 307 30.23 12.61 -21.56
CA PRO A 307 31.43 13.18 -22.12
C PRO A 307 32.28 13.69 -20.96
N THR A 308 33.50 13.16 -20.84
CA THR A 308 34.43 13.57 -19.79
C THR A 308 34.50 15.08 -19.90
N ALA A 309 34.11 15.80 -18.84
CA ALA A 309 34.13 17.24 -18.85
C ALA A 309 35.53 17.67 -19.31
N PRO A 310 35.64 18.59 -20.30
CA PRO A 310 36.94 19.04 -20.75
C PRO A 310 37.73 19.50 -19.53
N PRO A 311 39.02 19.14 -19.42
CA PRO A 311 39.83 19.49 -18.26
C PRO A 311 39.71 20.98 -18.01
N GLY A 312 39.22 21.32 -16.81
CA GLY A 312 38.99 22.71 -16.44
C GLY A 312 40.31 23.48 -16.52
N PRO A 313 40.32 24.69 -17.10
CA PRO A 313 41.52 25.52 -17.16
C PRO A 313 41.90 25.92 -15.72
N GLY A 314 42.91 25.26 -15.15
CA GLY A 314 43.52 25.71 -13.89
C GLY A 314 43.89 24.64 -12.87
N THR A 315 43.54 23.38 -13.04
CA THR A 315 44.12 22.31 -12.21
C THR A 315 45.37 21.76 -12.88
N THR A 316 46.47 22.52 -12.77
CA THR A 316 47.80 21.92 -12.85
C THR A 316 47.91 20.95 -11.68
N VAL A 317 47.57 19.68 -11.91
CA VAL A 317 47.91 18.59 -11.00
C VAL A 317 49.44 18.49 -11.05
N PRO A 318 50.16 18.88 -9.99
CA PRO A 318 51.60 18.72 -9.96
C PRO A 318 51.88 17.23 -9.78
N GLY A 319 52.45 16.58 -10.80
CA GLY A 319 53.11 15.29 -10.67
C GLY A 319 52.21 14.04 -10.67
N SER A 320 51.69 13.62 -11.83
CA SER A 320 51.13 12.26 -11.98
C SER A 320 51.60 11.54 -13.26
N GLY A 321 52.78 11.91 -13.76
CA GLY A 321 53.23 11.47 -15.09
C GLY A 321 54.26 10.34 -15.16
N THR A 322 54.91 9.90 -14.08
CA THR A 322 55.97 8.86 -14.21
C THR A 322 56.06 7.82 -13.10
N ASP A 323 55.50 8.01 -11.91
CA ASP A 323 55.82 7.09 -10.79
C ASP A 323 54.97 5.82 -10.72
N LEU A 324 53.82 5.72 -11.40
CA LEU A 324 52.97 4.53 -11.30
C LEU A 324 53.42 3.39 -12.22
N ASP A 325 53.92 3.70 -13.42
CA ASP A 325 54.48 2.71 -14.34
C ASP A 325 55.82 2.16 -13.81
N ASP A 326 56.62 2.97 -13.11
CA ASP A 326 57.87 2.53 -12.46
C ASP A 326 57.63 1.56 -11.28
N ASN A 327 56.49 1.66 -10.59
CA ASN A 327 56.18 0.75 -9.48
C ASN A 327 55.58 -0.59 -9.93
N LEU A 328 54.94 -0.65 -11.11
CA LEU A 328 54.42 -1.90 -11.66
C LEU A 328 55.55 -2.80 -12.19
N GLY A 329 56.60 -2.23 -12.80
CA GLY A 329 57.77 -3.02 -13.21
C GLY A 329 58.54 -3.63 -12.03
N ARG A 330 58.56 -2.97 -10.87
CA ARG A 330 59.30 -3.44 -9.68
C ARG A 330 58.64 -4.61 -8.95
N LEU A 331 57.36 -4.86 -9.17
CA LEU A 331 56.63 -5.99 -8.55
C LEU A 331 56.83 -7.31 -9.32
N ASP A 332 57.07 -7.25 -10.64
CA ASP A 332 57.36 -8.45 -11.44
C ASP A 332 58.75 -9.04 -11.12
N ASP A 333 59.72 -8.20 -10.77
CA ASP A 333 61.07 -8.64 -10.37
C ASP A 333 61.10 -9.38 -9.01
N LEU A 334 60.12 -9.14 -8.13
CA LEU A 334 60.08 -9.78 -6.81
C LEU A 334 59.44 -11.18 -6.82
N ASN A 335 58.64 -11.52 -7.84
CA ASN A 335 58.04 -12.85 -7.97
C ASN A 335 58.97 -13.88 -8.64
N GLY A 336 60.08 -13.46 -9.25
CA GLY A 336 61.02 -14.36 -9.93
C GLY A 336 62.12 -14.98 -9.05
N ALA A 337 62.27 -14.57 -7.79
CA ALA A 337 63.41 -14.97 -6.95
C ALA A 337 63.16 -16.18 -6.01
N GLY A 338 62.02 -16.88 -6.14
CA GLY A 338 61.58 -17.93 -5.21
C GLY A 338 61.74 -19.38 -5.67
N GLU A 339 62.26 -19.65 -6.87
CA GLU A 339 62.40 -21.00 -7.42
C GLU A 339 63.88 -21.40 -7.52
N GLY A 340 64.45 -21.91 -6.43
CA GLY A 340 65.82 -22.43 -6.36
C GLY A 340 66.07 -23.27 -5.13
#